data_AF-A0A661IKZ8-F1
#
_entry.id   AF-A0A661IKZ8-F1
#
_cell.length_a   1.000
_cell.length_b   1.000
_cell.length_c   1.000
_cell.angle_alpha   90.00
_cell.angle_beta   90.00
_cell.angle_gamma   90.00
#
_symmetry.space_group_name_H-M   'P 1'
#
loop_
_entity.id
_entity.type
_entity.pdbx_description
1 polymer ?
#
loop_
_entity_poly.entity_id
_entity_poly.type
_entity_poly.pdbx_seq_one_letter_code
_entity_poly.pdbx_strand_id
1 'polypeptide(L)'
;MNINTTNNLNPVNELQNSSLDKIATGLAINSAADDASSLSIAVNINAQNSTMHQALANLNSGIAMSNIAQGGLKEQSNILDEINTLTLSAMNGTTSDDGREAIFNEISKLTEQFKNVSDSTNYNGQKLLSGEKEDLAIIVDGEASIEMETEDTMLISKKLEDALIEVKKNPSAIKDLLNVVKQGQEELSQVASNFASSSVQMESSGRSALSAEVSLAKANSNIMGVDYAQEVSNFSKSNLITQMGLLATTQANAVQQRNTHLLT
;
A
#
# COMPACT_ATOMS: atom_id res chain seq x y z
N MET A 1 50.24 -21.56 37.50
CA MET A 1 48.92 -22.10 37.12
C MET A 1 47.80 -21.05 37.06
N ASN A 2 47.91 -19.90 37.75
CA ASN A 2 46.87 -18.86 37.75
C ASN A 2 46.64 -18.15 36.39
N ILE A 3 47.70 -17.88 35.63
CA ILE A 3 47.61 -17.17 34.33
C ILE A 3 46.81 -17.98 33.28
N ASN A 4 46.92 -19.31 33.30
CA ASN A 4 46.24 -20.18 32.34
C ASN A 4 44.74 -20.33 32.66
N THR A 5 44.35 -20.24 33.93
CA THR A 5 42.94 -20.18 34.33
C THR A 5 42.32 -18.83 33.97
N THR A 6 43.00 -17.70 34.26
CA THR A 6 42.48 -16.36 33.93
C THR A 6 42.33 -16.13 32.42
N ASN A 7 43.30 -16.58 31.61
CA ASN A 7 43.22 -16.49 30.15
C ASN A 7 42.10 -17.36 29.54
N ASN A 8 41.71 -18.46 30.20
CA ASN A 8 40.59 -19.29 29.77
C ASN A 8 39.22 -18.78 30.28
N LEU A 9 39.18 -17.95 31.33
CA LEU A 9 37.93 -17.37 31.86
C LEU A 9 37.43 -16.16 31.05
N ASN A 10 38.32 -15.32 30.50
CA ASN A 10 37.93 -14.17 29.68
C ASN A 10 37.04 -14.54 28.47
N PRO A 11 37.41 -15.49 27.60
CA PRO A 11 36.56 -15.87 26.47
C PRO A 11 35.24 -16.51 26.90
N VAL A 12 35.20 -17.18 28.06
CA VAL A 12 33.96 -17.76 28.61
C VAL A 12 33.02 -16.67 29.12
N ASN A 13 33.54 -15.62 29.74
CA ASN A 13 32.74 -14.46 30.16
C ASN A 13 32.19 -13.68 28.95
N GLU A 14 32.98 -13.55 27.87
CA GLU A 14 32.51 -12.93 26.62
C GLU A 14 31.38 -13.75 25.98
N LEU A 15 31.52 -15.08 25.91
CA LEU A 15 30.45 -15.97 25.44
C LEU A 15 29.20 -15.89 26.33
N GLN A 16 29.36 -15.84 27.65
CA GLN A 16 28.24 -15.70 28.59
C GLN A 16 27.47 -14.40 28.35
N ASN A 17 28.16 -13.27 28.18
CA ASN A 17 27.54 -11.98 27.91
C ASN A 17 26.86 -11.96 26.53
N SER A 18 27.52 -12.51 25.50
CA SER A 18 26.93 -12.65 24.17
C SER A 18 25.63 -13.48 24.20
N SER A 19 25.63 -14.61 24.93
CA SER A 19 24.42 -15.42 25.09
C SER A 19 23.31 -14.68 25.82
N LEU A 20 23.64 -13.91 26.87
CA LEU A 20 22.66 -13.06 27.55
C LEU A 20 22.07 -12.01 26.62
N ASP A 21 22.89 -11.35 25.80
CA ASP A 21 22.43 -10.33 24.86
C ASP A 21 21.49 -10.93 23.81
N LYS A 22 21.81 -12.11 23.27
CA LYS A 22 20.97 -12.84 22.31
C LYS A 22 19.65 -13.32 22.93
N ILE A 23 19.68 -13.81 24.17
CA ILE A 23 18.47 -14.18 24.94
C ILE A 23 17.60 -12.95 25.21
N ALA A 24 18.19 -11.82 25.59
CA ALA A 24 17.47 -10.60 25.95
C ALA A 24 16.83 -9.91 24.74
N THR A 25 17.53 -9.91 23.60
CA THR A 25 17.06 -9.32 22.34
C THR A 25 16.16 -10.26 21.54
N GLY A 26 16.29 -11.57 21.75
CA GLY A 26 15.66 -12.59 20.91
C GLY A 26 16.30 -12.71 19.52
N LEU A 27 17.45 -12.05 19.30
CA LEU A 27 18.14 -12.03 18.02
C LEU A 27 19.48 -12.77 18.11
N ALA A 28 19.74 -13.65 17.15
CA ALA A 28 21.01 -14.37 17.02
C ALA A 28 22.17 -13.44 16.60
N ILE A 29 21.84 -12.36 15.89
CA ILE A 29 22.77 -11.37 15.35
C ILE A 29 22.35 -10.00 15.88
N ASN A 30 23.15 -9.41 16.77
CA ASN A 30 22.87 -8.10 17.36
C ASN A 30 23.81 -7.01 16.84
N SER A 31 24.99 -7.39 16.35
CA SER A 31 26.00 -6.46 15.87
C SER A 31 26.75 -7.02 14.66
N ALA A 32 27.48 -6.13 13.95
CA ALA A 32 28.34 -6.54 12.85
C ALA A 32 29.52 -7.43 13.29
N ALA A 33 29.81 -7.48 14.60
CA ALA A 33 30.80 -8.38 15.17
C ALA A 33 30.30 -9.83 15.25
N ASP A 34 28.98 -10.05 15.30
CA ASP A 34 28.38 -11.39 15.32
C ASP A 34 28.36 -12.00 13.91
N ASP A 35 27.80 -11.28 12.93
CA ASP A 35 27.82 -11.63 11.51
C ASP A 35 27.49 -10.40 10.65
N ALA A 36 28.52 -9.76 10.09
CA ALA A 36 28.36 -8.57 9.25
C ALA A 36 27.56 -8.83 7.97
N SER A 37 27.69 -10.04 7.38
CA SER A 37 27.02 -10.37 6.11
C SER A 37 25.52 -10.56 6.32
N SER A 38 25.14 -11.38 7.30
CA SER A 38 23.75 -11.65 7.63
C SER A 38 23.04 -10.41 8.18
N LEU A 39 23.75 -9.57 8.95
CA LEU A 39 23.23 -8.27 9.39
C LEU A 39 22.95 -7.34 8.20
N SER A 40 23.83 -7.28 7.20
CA SER A 40 23.61 -6.48 6.00
C SER A 40 22.40 -6.95 5.20
N ILE A 41 22.22 -8.27 5.07
CA ILE A 41 21.03 -8.85 4.43
C ILE A 41 19.77 -8.47 5.22
N ALA A 42 19.78 -8.61 6.54
CA ALA A 42 18.66 -8.24 7.40
C ALA A 42 18.29 -6.75 7.29
N VAL A 43 19.28 -5.85 7.23
CA VAL A 43 19.04 -4.40 7.01
C VAL A 43 18.38 -4.15 5.65
N ASN A 44 18.84 -4.81 4.59
CA ASN A 44 18.23 -4.70 3.27
C ASN A 44 16.80 -5.26 3.24
N ILE A 45 16.55 -6.41 3.88
CA ILE A 45 15.21 -6.99 4.00
C ILE A 45 14.28 -6.03 4.76
N ASN A 46 14.74 -5.42 5.86
CA ASN A 46 13.94 -4.43 6.58
C ASN A 46 13.64 -3.19 5.74
N ALA A 47 14.60 -2.70 4.95
CA ALA A 47 14.37 -1.60 4.02
C ALA A 47 13.33 -1.95 2.94
N GLN A 48 13.41 -3.16 2.37
CA GLN A 48 12.39 -3.66 1.44
C GLN A 48 11.02 -3.78 2.11
N ASN A 49 10.97 -4.30 3.34
CA ASN A 49 9.73 -4.43 4.11
C ASN A 49 9.07 -3.06 4.37
N SER A 50 9.87 -2.06 4.76
CA SER A 50 9.39 -0.68 4.92
C SER A 50 8.87 -0.10 3.61
N THR A 51 9.51 -0.43 2.48
CA THR A 51 9.06 0.00 1.15
C THR A 51 7.72 -0.65 0.81
N MET A 52 7.54 -1.95 1.08
CA MET A 52 6.28 -2.66 0.87
C MET A 52 5.14 -2.10 1.74
N HIS A 53 5.41 -1.73 2.99
CA HIS A 53 4.42 -1.07 3.83
C HIS A 53 3.95 0.27 3.25
N GLN A 54 4.88 1.10 2.78
CA GLN A 54 4.52 2.36 2.12
C GLN A 54 3.75 2.12 0.81
N ALA A 55 4.15 1.10 0.04
CA ALA A 55 3.44 0.69 -1.17
C ALA A 55 2.00 0.29 -0.89
N LEU A 56 1.75 -0.51 0.16
CA LEU A 56 0.39 -0.87 0.58
C LEU A 56 -0.43 0.36 0.97
N ALA A 57 0.18 1.33 1.68
CA ALA A 57 -0.49 2.59 2.00
C ALA A 57 -0.85 3.37 0.73
N ASN A 58 0.07 3.49 -0.23
CA ASN A 58 -0.17 4.16 -1.51
C ASN A 58 -1.28 3.45 -2.32
N LEU A 59 -1.25 2.12 -2.40
CA LEU A 59 -2.27 1.30 -3.07
C LEU A 59 -3.64 1.48 -2.44
N ASN A 60 -3.74 1.52 -1.10
CA ASN A 60 -5.00 1.76 -0.40
C ASN A 60 -5.55 3.17 -0.71
N SER A 61 -4.68 4.19 -0.77
CA SER A 61 -5.08 5.53 -1.21
C SER A 61 -5.55 5.53 -2.66
N GLY A 62 -4.88 4.80 -3.56
CA GLY A 62 -5.29 4.63 -4.95
C GLY A 62 -6.66 3.97 -5.09
N ILE A 63 -6.91 2.90 -4.34
CA ILE A 63 -8.22 2.22 -4.30
C ILE A 63 -9.30 3.16 -3.76
N ALA A 64 -9.03 3.90 -2.69
CA ALA A 64 -9.99 4.86 -2.13
C ALA A 64 -10.35 5.95 -3.16
N MET A 65 -9.35 6.47 -3.86
CA MET A 65 -9.53 7.45 -4.93
C MET A 65 -10.35 6.87 -6.09
N SER A 66 -10.05 5.66 -6.54
CA SER A 66 -10.84 5.00 -7.60
C SER A 66 -12.28 4.74 -7.18
N ASN A 67 -12.53 4.35 -5.92
CA ASN A 67 -13.90 4.17 -5.40
C ASN A 67 -14.71 5.48 -5.39
N ILE A 68 -14.07 6.61 -5.08
CA ILE A 68 -14.71 7.93 -5.15
C ILE A 68 -15.05 8.29 -6.59
N ALA A 69 -14.11 8.07 -7.53
CA ALA A 69 -14.35 8.28 -8.95
C ALA A 69 -15.50 7.41 -9.49
N GLN A 70 -15.50 6.11 -9.18
CA GLN A 70 -16.57 5.18 -9.57
C GLN A 70 -17.94 5.59 -9.00
N GLY A 71 -17.98 6.16 -7.78
CA GLY A 71 -19.20 6.73 -7.21
C GLY A 71 -19.74 7.91 -8.02
N GLY A 72 -18.88 8.84 -8.42
CA GLY A 72 -19.23 9.97 -9.29
C GLY A 72 -19.68 9.51 -10.68
N LEU A 73 -18.96 8.58 -11.29
CA LEU A 73 -19.29 8.00 -12.60
C LEU A 73 -20.64 7.28 -12.58
N LYS A 74 -20.97 6.56 -11.49
CA LYS A 74 -22.27 5.93 -11.34
C LYS A 74 -23.41 6.95 -11.32
N GLU A 75 -23.22 8.07 -10.62
CA GLU A 75 -24.22 9.13 -10.60
C GLU A 75 -24.35 9.80 -11.97
N GLN A 76 -23.25 10.06 -12.65
CA GLN A 76 -23.23 10.53 -14.04
C GLN A 76 -23.96 9.56 -14.99
N SER A 77 -23.83 8.25 -14.79
CA SER A 77 -24.52 7.23 -15.59
C SER A 77 -26.03 7.29 -15.38
N ASN A 78 -26.48 7.40 -14.12
CA ASN A 78 -27.91 7.53 -13.81
C ASN A 78 -28.50 8.78 -14.47
N ILE A 79 -27.78 9.90 -14.43
CA ILE A 79 -28.19 11.15 -15.08
C ILE A 79 -28.32 10.97 -16.60
N LEU A 80 -27.37 10.32 -17.26
CA LEU A 80 -27.46 10.06 -18.70
C LEU A 80 -28.63 9.12 -19.06
N ASP A 81 -28.94 8.14 -18.22
CA ASP A 81 -30.10 7.25 -18.41
C ASP A 81 -31.43 8.02 -18.29
N GLU A 82 -31.51 8.97 -17.36
CA GLU A 82 -32.66 9.87 -17.21
C GLU A 82 -32.79 10.81 -18.42
N ILE A 83 -31.69 11.44 -18.85
CA ILE A 83 -31.66 12.27 -20.06
C ILE A 83 -32.07 11.46 -21.30
N ASN A 84 -31.64 10.21 -21.43
CA ASN A 84 -32.03 9.32 -22.52
C ASN A 84 -33.55 9.06 -22.51
N THR A 85 -34.12 8.78 -21.33
CA THR A 85 -35.56 8.54 -21.16
C THR A 85 -36.39 9.79 -21.50
N LEU A 86 -35.94 10.97 -21.06
CA LEU A 86 -36.54 12.25 -21.38
C LEU A 86 -36.45 12.55 -22.88
N THR A 87 -35.30 12.30 -23.50
CA THR A 87 -35.09 12.49 -24.94
C THR A 87 -36.03 11.61 -25.76
N LEU A 88 -36.17 10.33 -25.40
CA LEU A 88 -37.15 9.43 -26.03
C LEU A 88 -38.60 9.90 -25.84
N SER A 89 -38.92 10.47 -24.69
CA SER A 89 -40.25 11.04 -24.41
C SER A 89 -40.52 12.30 -25.26
N ALA A 90 -39.50 13.13 -25.49
CA ALA A 90 -39.57 14.29 -26.38
C ALA A 90 -39.70 13.89 -27.87
N MET A 91 -39.16 12.73 -28.26
CA MET A 91 -39.31 12.18 -29.62
C MET A 91 -40.71 11.64 -29.91
N ASN A 92 -41.51 11.35 -28.88
CA ASN A 92 -42.85 10.81 -29.10
C ASN A 92 -43.76 11.85 -29.77
N GLY A 93 -44.39 11.47 -30.88
CA GLY A 93 -45.25 12.37 -31.67
C GLY A 93 -46.51 12.86 -30.93
N THR A 94 -46.84 12.24 -29.79
CA THR A 94 -47.96 12.66 -28.92
C THR A 94 -47.60 13.81 -27.97
N THR A 95 -46.31 14.13 -27.82
CA THR A 95 -45.84 15.21 -26.95
C THR A 95 -46.10 16.55 -27.62
N SER A 96 -46.69 17.52 -26.90
CA SER A 96 -46.89 18.88 -27.41
C SER A 96 -45.58 19.66 -27.53
N ASP A 97 -45.57 20.78 -28.25
CA ASP A 97 -44.40 21.66 -28.32
C ASP A 97 -44.01 22.23 -26.94
N ASP A 98 -44.99 22.71 -26.17
CA ASP A 98 -44.77 23.17 -24.80
C ASP A 98 -44.21 22.05 -23.89
N GLY A 99 -44.68 20.81 -24.08
CA GLY A 99 -44.19 19.64 -23.37
C GLY A 99 -42.74 19.30 -23.74
N ARG A 100 -42.38 19.42 -25.02
CA ARG A 100 -40.98 19.27 -25.48
C ARG A 100 -40.08 20.33 -24.86
N GLU A 101 -40.53 21.58 -24.82
CA GLU A 101 -39.74 22.67 -24.22
C GLU A 101 -39.49 22.43 -22.72
N ALA A 102 -40.50 21.98 -21.98
CA ALA A 102 -40.35 21.61 -20.57
C ALA A 102 -39.31 20.49 -20.39
N ILE A 103 -39.37 19.44 -21.22
CA ILE A 103 -38.41 18.33 -21.21
C ILE A 103 -36.99 18.84 -21.52
N PHE A 104 -36.80 19.72 -22.50
CA PHE A 104 -35.47 20.26 -22.81
C PHE A 104 -34.90 21.11 -21.68
N ASN A 105 -35.75 21.82 -20.92
CA ASN A 105 -35.31 22.55 -19.74
C ASN A 105 -34.93 21.61 -18.59
N GLU A 106 -35.59 20.45 -18.47
CA GLU A 106 -35.21 19.40 -17.52
C GLU A 106 -33.87 18.75 -17.90
N ILE A 107 -33.68 18.39 -19.17
CA ILE A 107 -32.40 17.89 -19.69
C ILE A 107 -31.27 18.91 -19.47
N SER A 108 -31.55 20.21 -19.61
CA SER A 108 -30.55 21.26 -19.32
C SER A 108 -30.10 21.24 -17.86
N LYS A 109 -31.02 21.06 -16.91
CA LYS A 109 -30.71 20.97 -15.47
C LYS A 109 -29.94 19.70 -15.14
N LEU A 110 -30.32 18.58 -15.75
CA LEU A 110 -29.62 17.31 -15.59
C LEU A 110 -28.20 17.39 -16.16
N THR A 111 -28.00 18.10 -17.27
CA THR A 111 -26.66 18.33 -17.85
C THR A 111 -25.79 19.19 -16.91
N GLU A 112 -26.38 20.21 -16.28
CA GLU A 112 -25.70 21.00 -15.23
C GLU A 112 -25.36 20.14 -14.01
N GLN A 113 -26.28 19.27 -13.58
CA GLN A 113 -26.02 18.32 -12.49
C GLN A 113 -24.89 17.34 -12.85
N PHE A 114 -24.86 16.81 -14.07
CA PHE A 114 -23.79 15.94 -14.56
C PHE A 114 -22.41 16.61 -14.43
N LYS A 115 -22.34 17.90 -14.82
CA LYS A 115 -21.13 18.71 -14.68
C LYS A 115 -20.76 18.92 -13.20
N ASN A 116 -21.73 19.26 -12.36
CA ASN A 116 -21.50 19.43 -10.92
C ASN A 116 -20.99 18.14 -10.25
N VAL A 117 -21.43 16.96 -10.70
CA VAL A 117 -20.89 15.67 -10.22
C VAL A 117 -19.43 15.51 -10.64
N SER A 118 -19.08 15.84 -11.89
CA SER A 118 -17.69 15.85 -12.35
C SER A 118 -16.81 16.77 -11.48
N ASP A 119 -17.28 18.00 -11.26
CA ASP A 119 -16.56 19.02 -10.49
C ASP A 119 -16.49 18.69 -9.00
N SER A 120 -17.50 18.05 -8.41
CA SER A 120 -17.51 17.70 -6.99
C SER A 120 -16.74 16.42 -6.67
N THR A 121 -16.47 15.56 -7.66
CA THR A 121 -15.71 14.32 -7.48
C THR A 121 -14.22 14.60 -7.34
N ASN A 122 -13.74 14.62 -6.09
CA ASN A 122 -12.35 14.92 -5.77
C ASN A 122 -11.84 14.06 -4.61
N TYR A 123 -10.52 13.87 -4.58
CA TYR A 123 -9.81 13.26 -3.47
C TYR A 123 -8.70 14.20 -3.02
N ASN A 124 -8.74 14.63 -1.76
CA ASN A 124 -7.75 15.54 -1.17
C ASN A 124 -7.48 16.81 -2.01
N GLY A 125 -8.54 17.37 -2.62
CA GLY A 125 -8.45 18.57 -3.47
C GLY A 125 -8.12 18.29 -4.94
N GLN A 126 -7.72 17.07 -5.30
CA GLN A 126 -7.47 16.68 -6.69
C GLN A 126 -8.75 16.20 -7.36
N LYS A 127 -9.10 16.81 -8.48
CA LYS A 127 -10.27 16.42 -9.28
C LYS A 127 -9.98 15.13 -10.03
N LEU A 128 -10.95 14.22 -10.04
CA LEU A 128 -10.76 12.88 -10.62
C LEU A 128 -11.43 12.73 -12.00
N LEU A 129 -12.44 13.55 -12.29
CA LEU A 129 -13.31 13.40 -13.48
C LEU A 129 -13.33 14.64 -14.39
N SER A 130 -12.68 15.74 -14.00
CA SER A 130 -12.74 17.04 -14.69
C SER A 130 -11.58 17.29 -15.66
N GLY A 131 -10.80 16.26 -15.99
CA GLY A 131 -9.75 16.35 -17.02
C GLY A 131 -8.54 17.23 -16.70
N GLU A 132 -8.37 17.70 -15.46
CA GLU A 132 -7.11 18.31 -15.03
C GLU A 132 -6.03 17.23 -15.01
N LYS A 133 -5.29 17.15 -16.13
CA LYS A 133 -4.29 16.13 -16.46
C LYS A 133 -3.10 16.15 -15.50
N GLU A 134 -3.28 15.57 -14.33
CA GLU A 134 -2.17 14.99 -13.59
C GLU A 134 -2.40 13.48 -13.58
N ASP A 135 -1.67 12.77 -14.45
CA ASP A 135 -1.63 11.30 -14.43
C ASP A 135 -1.23 10.88 -13.02
N LEU A 136 -2.18 10.22 -12.34
CA LEU A 136 -2.00 9.78 -10.96
C LEU A 136 -1.25 8.46 -10.97
N ALA A 137 0.06 8.53 -10.88
CA ALA A 137 0.91 7.36 -10.72
C ALA A 137 0.89 6.88 -9.27
N ILE A 138 0.26 5.73 -9.02
CA ILE A 138 0.36 5.06 -7.72
C ILE A 138 1.62 4.20 -7.71
N ILE A 139 2.59 4.59 -6.89
CA ILE A 139 3.88 3.91 -6.75
C ILE A 139 3.71 2.66 -5.88
N VAL A 140 4.02 1.49 -6.45
CA VAL A 140 3.89 0.16 -5.84
C VAL A 140 5.25 -0.38 -5.37
N ASP A 141 6.32 -0.10 -6.09
CA ASP A 141 7.68 -0.12 -5.55
C ASP A 141 8.47 0.98 -6.29
N GLY A 142 9.69 1.30 -5.88
CA GLY A 142 10.46 2.38 -6.51
C GLY A 142 10.65 2.27 -8.04
N GLU A 143 10.27 1.15 -8.66
CA GLU A 143 10.32 0.87 -10.10
C GLU A 143 8.93 0.62 -10.73
N ALA A 144 7.94 0.09 -9.98
CA ALA A 144 6.60 -0.23 -10.46
C ALA A 144 5.57 0.86 -10.10
N SER A 145 4.88 1.39 -11.12
CA SER A 145 3.74 2.31 -10.94
C SER A 145 2.49 1.79 -11.66
N ILE A 146 1.32 2.08 -11.07
CA ILE A 146 0.02 1.89 -11.71
C ILE A 146 -0.48 3.29 -12.06
N GLU A 147 -0.55 3.57 -13.37
CA GLU A 147 -1.12 4.80 -13.88
C GLU A 147 -2.65 4.71 -13.81
N MET A 148 -3.26 5.76 -13.29
CA MET A 148 -4.71 5.95 -13.34
C MET A 148 -4.98 7.13 -14.27
N GLU A 149 -5.49 6.83 -15.47
CA GLU A 149 -5.84 7.87 -16.44
C GLU A 149 -7.06 8.65 -15.91
N THR A 150 -6.86 9.94 -15.65
CA THR A 150 -7.97 10.85 -15.34
C THR A 150 -8.65 11.22 -16.66
N GLU A 151 -9.71 10.51 -17.02
CA GLU A 151 -10.49 10.85 -18.20
C GLU A 151 -11.40 12.07 -17.97
N ASP A 152 -11.56 12.88 -19.02
CA ASP A 152 -12.33 14.11 -18.97
C ASP A 152 -13.80 13.85 -19.31
N THR A 153 -14.62 13.71 -18.27
CA THR A 153 -16.09 13.57 -18.42
C THR A 153 -16.76 14.90 -18.79
N MET A 154 -16.10 16.06 -18.66
CA MET A 154 -16.70 17.36 -19.00
C MET A 154 -16.92 17.52 -20.50
N LEU A 155 -16.13 16.84 -21.35
CA LEU A 155 -16.36 16.77 -22.79
C LEU A 155 -17.75 16.23 -23.13
N ILE A 156 -18.26 15.27 -22.35
CA ILE A 156 -19.61 14.71 -22.53
C ILE A 156 -20.66 15.79 -22.23
N SER A 157 -20.52 16.53 -21.13
CA SER A 157 -21.44 17.61 -20.78
C SER A 157 -21.48 18.71 -21.86
N LYS A 158 -20.32 19.08 -22.41
CA LYS A 158 -20.23 20.08 -23.49
C LYS A 158 -20.92 19.61 -24.77
N LYS A 159 -20.72 18.35 -25.17
CA LYS A 159 -21.41 17.76 -26.33
C LYS A 159 -22.93 17.75 -26.12
N LEU A 160 -23.40 17.44 -24.90
CA LEU A 160 -24.83 17.49 -24.56
C LEU A 160 -25.39 18.92 -24.64
N GLU A 161 -24.67 19.92 -24.11
CA GLU A 161 -25.07 21.33 -24.19
C GLU A 161 -25.19 21.80 -25.65
N ASP A 162 -24.19 21.48 -26.48
CA ASP A 162 -24.17 21.83 -27.90
C ASP A 162 -25.36 21.20 -28.65
N ALA A 163 -25.62 19.90 -28.43
CA ALA A 163 -26.75 19.19 -29.02
C ALA A 163 -28.11 19.75 -28.56
N LEU A 164 -28.22 20.16 -27.29
CA LEU A 164 -29.45 20.76 -26.75
C LEU A 164 -29.74 22.12 -27.38
N ILE A 165 -28.70 22.93 -27.65
CA ILE A 165 -28.82 24.21 -28.37
C ILE A 165 -29.32 23.98 -29.81
N GLU A 166 -28.83 22.95 -30.49
CA GLU A 166 -29.27 22.60 -31.85
C GLU A 166 -30.72 22.13 -31.89
N VAL A 167 -31.14 21.27 -30.96
CA VAL A 167 -32.52 20.79 -30.86
C VAL A 167 -33.51 21.92 -30.59
N LYS A 168 -33.14 22.91 -29.75
CA LYS A 168 -33.98 24.09 -29.51
C LYS A 168 -34.17 24.95 -30.77
N LYS A 169 -33.24 24.89 -31.74
CA LYS A 169 -33.35 25.60 -33.02
C LYS A 169 -34.12 24.80 -34.07
N ASN A 170 -33.93 23.48 -34.10
CA ASN A 170 -34.52 22.57 -35.09
C ASN A 170 -35.11 21.32 -34.40
N PRO A 171 -36.44 21.21 -34.25
CA PRO A 171 -37.09 20.07 -33.60
C PRO A 171 -36.86 18.71 -34.28
N SER A 172 -36.39 18.69 -35.52
CA SER A 172 -36.01 17.45 -36.23
C SER A 172 -34.67 16.87 -35.75
N ALA A 173 -33.85 17.63 -35.02
CA ALA A 173 -32.53 17.22 -34.52
C ALA A 173 -32.59 16.41 -33.20
N ILE A 174 -33.78 16.10 -32.67
CA ILE A 174 -33.91 15.34 -31.39
C ILE A 174 -33.23 13.96 -31.50
N LYS A 175 -33.17 13.40 -32.72
CA LYS A 175 -32.45 12.14 -32.98
C LYS A 175 -30.93 12.29 -32.81
N ASP A 176 -30.38 13.47 -33.07
CA ASP A 176 -28.96 13.76 -32.89
C ASP A 176 -28.64 13.91 -31.39
N LEU A 177 -29.52 14.54 -30.62
CA LEU A 177 -29.41 14.56 -29.15
C LEU A 177 -29.42 13.13 -28.57
N LEU A 178 -30.30 12.25 -29.05
CA LEU A 178 -30.31 10.85 -28.61
C LEU A 178 -28.99 10.13 -28.94
N ASN A 179 -28.41 10.39 -30.12
CA ASN A 179 -27.13 9.79 -30.50
C ASN A 179 -25.98 10.30 -29.62
N VAL A 180 -25.96 11.60 -29.29
CA VAL A 180 -24.97 12.20 -28.39
C VAL A 180 -25.09 11.62 -26.99
N VAL A 181 -26.30 11.44 -26.46
CA VAL A 181 -26.51 10.82 -25.15
C VAL A 181 -25.99 9.38 -25.12
N LYS A 182 -26.27 8.59 -26.18
CA LYS A 182 -25.75 7.22 -26.30
C LYS A 182 -24.24 7.15 -26.40
N GLN A 183 -23.63 8.05 -27.19
CA GLN A 183 -22.17 8.17 -27.24
C GLN A 183 -21.60 8.56 -25.88
N GLY A 184 -22.25 9.47 -25.15
CA GLY A 184 -21.88 9.83 -23.79
C GLY A 184 -21.95 8.63 -22.82
N GLN A 185 -22.97 7.78 -22.93
CA GLN A 185 -23.08 6.54 -22.14
C GLN A 185 -21.96 5.55 -22.47
N GLU A 186 -21.58 5.41 -23.74
CA GLU A 186 -20.46 4.56 -24.18
C GLU A 186 -19.12 5.10 -23.67
N GLU A 187 -18.86 6.41 -23.83
CA GLU A 187 -17.66 7.08 -23.32
C GLU A 187 -17.56 6.93 -21.79
N LEU A 188 -18.65 7.19 -21.05
CA LEU A 188 -18.68 7.04 -19.60
C LEU A 188 -18.45 5.59 -19.15
N SER A 189 -18.99 4.62 -19.89
CA SER A 189 -18.77 3.19 -19.61
C SER A 189 -17.30 2.80 -19.81
N GLN A 190 -16.63 3.37 -20.80
CA GLN A 190 -15.19 3.17 -21.02
C GLN A 190 -14.37 3.73 -19.86
N VAL A 191 -14.66 4.96 -19.43
CA VAL A 191 -14.03 5.60 -18.26
C VAL A 191 -14.21 4.71 -17.02
N ALA A 192 -15.45 4.28 -16.75
CA ALA A 192 -15.76 3.43 -15.59
C ALA A 192 -15.04 2.08 -15.65
N SER A 193 -14.92 1.49 -16.83
CA SER A 193 -14.14 0.26 -17.05
C SER A 193 -12.66 0.47 -16.75
N ASN A 194 -12.08 1.60 -17.15
CA ASN A 194 -10.69 1.92 -16.90
C ASN A 194 -10.41 2.03 -15.39
N PHE A 195 -11.23 2.80 -14.65
CA PHE A 195 -11.14 2.89 -13.18
C PHE A 195 -11.33 1.54 -12.48
N ALA A 196 -12.26 0.71 -12.95
CA ALA A 196 -12.48 -0.63 -12.40
C ALA A 196 -11.28 -1.55 -12.64
N SER A 197 -10.68 -1.49 -13.84
CA SER A 197 -9.50 -2.29 -14.18
C SER A 197 -8.27 -1.89 -13.33
N SER A 198 -8.03 -0.59 -13.16
CA SER A 198 -6.98 -0.07 -12.29
C SER A 198 -7.19 -0.46 -10.83
N SER A 199 -8.43 -0.45 -10.32
CA SER A 199 -8.75 -0.95 -8.97
C SER A 199 -8.39 -2.42 -8.80
N VAL A 200 -8.78 -3.28 -9.75
CA VAL A 200 -8.45 -4.71 -9.72
C VAL A 200 -6.94 -4.94 -9.76
N GLN A 201 -6.23 -4.15 -10.56
CA GLN A 201 -4.77 -4.19 -10.61
C GLN A 201 -4.15 -3.78 -9.28
N MET A 202 -4.62 -2.70 -8.66
CA MET A 202 -4.15 -2.24 -7.34
C MET A 202 -4.41 -3.29 -6.24
N GLU A 203 -5.59 -3.91 -6.23
CA GLU A 203 -5.89 -4.99 -5.28
C GLU A 203 -4.98 -6.20 -5.48
N SER A 204 -4.71 -6.58 -6.72
CA SER A 204 -3.80 -7.70 -7.04
C SER A 204 -2.37 -7.39 -6.61
N SER A 205 -1.88 -6.20 -6.94
CA SER A 205 -0.58 -5.70 -6.50
C SER A 205 -0.49 -5.62 -4.98
N GLY A 206 -1.57 -5.22 -4.29
CA GLY A 206 -1.64 -5.20 -2.83
C GLY A 206 -1.54 -6.59 -2.22
N ARG A 207 -2.25 -7.58 -2.77
CA ARG A 207 -2.12 -8.99 -2.33
C ARG A 207 -0.70 -9.51 -2.55
N SER A 208 -0.07 -9.15 -3.67
CA SER A 208 1.31 -9.53 -3.97
C SER A 208 2.30 -8.89 -2.98
N ALA A 209 2.19 -7.57 -2.75
CA ALA A 209 3.02 -6.83 -1.80
C ALA A 209 2.87 -7.36 -0.38
N LEU A 210 1.65 -7.67 0.08
CA LEU A 210 1.41 -8.30 1.38
C LEU A 210 2.07 -9.69 1.50
N SER A 211 1.99 -10.50 0.44
CA SER A 211 2.65 -11.81 0.41
C SER A 211 4.18 -11.68 0.46
N ALA A 212 4.73 -10.70 -0.26
CA ALA A 212 6.16 -10.36 -0.24
C ALA A 212 6.59 -9.87 1.15
N GLU A 213 5.83 -8.97 1.77
CA GLU A 213 6.04 -8.46 3.13
C GLU A 213 6.13 -9.61 4.15
N VAL A 214 5.14 -10.52 4.15
CA VAL A 214 5.14 -11.70 5.05
C VAL A 214 6.32 -12.62 4.77
N SER A 215 6.70 -12.80 3.50
CA SER A 215 7.83 -13.65 3.12
C SER A 215 9.18 -13.05 3.52
N LEU A 216 9.35 -11.74 3.36
CA LEU A 216 10.52 -10.97 3.80
C LEU A 216 10.61 -10.95 5.32
N ALA A 217 9.51 -10.75 6.03
CA ALA A 217 9.47 -10.84 7.50
C ALA A 217 9.87 -12.24 8.00
N LYS A 218 9.41 -13.30 7.34
CA LYS A 218 9.84 -14.69 7.63
C LYS A 218 11.33 -14.89 7.33
N ALA A 219 11.83 -14.38 6.21
CA ALA A 219 13.25 -14.46 5.88
C ALA A 219 14.10 -13.73 6.93
N ASN A 220 13.69 -12.54 7.35
CA ASN A 220 14.35 -11.78 8.41
C ASN A 220 14.32 -12.56 9.75
N SER A 221 13.18 -13.16 10.10
CA SER A 221 13.08 -14.00 11.30
C SER A 221 13.98 -15.23 11.25
N ASN A 222 14.20 -15.83 10.08
CA ASN A 222 15.09 -16.98 9.94
C ASN A 222 16.58 -16.58 10.04
N ILE A 223 16.92 -15.38 9.56
CA ILE A 223 18.29 -14.86 9.61
C ILE A 223 18.63 -14.38 11.01
N MET A 224 17.74 -13.60 11.62
CA MET A 224 17.99 -12.92 12.89
C MET A 224 17.46 -13.70 14.09
N GLY A 225 16.58 -14.69 13.91
CA GLY A 225 15.96 -15.42 15.02
C GLY A 225 16.95 -16.28 15.79
N VAL A 226 16.87 -16.22 17.12
CA VAL A 226 17.67 -17.08 18.00
C VAL A 226 16.93 -18.38 18.36
N ASP A 227 17.65 -19.50 18.40
CA ASP A 227 17.18 -20.70 19.08
C ASP A 227 17.36 -20.52 20.60
N TYR A 228 16.29 -20.12 21.25
CA TYR A 228 16.29 -19.82 22.68
C TYR A 228 16.71 -21.03 23.54
N ALA A 229 16.32 -22.25 23.17
CA ALA A 229 16.65 -23.44 23.94
C ALA A 229 18.15 -23.74 23.88
N GLN A 230 18.75 -23.61 22.70
CA GLN A 230 20.18 -23.76 22.52
C GLN A 230 20.96 -22.67 23.25
N GLU A 231 20.49 -21.42 23.20
CA GLU A 231 21.22 -20.31 23.81
C GLU A 231 21.12 -20.28 25.34
N VAL A 232 19.99 -20.67 25.91
CA VAL A 232 19.86 -20.89 27.36
C VAL A 232 20.78 -22.00 27.84
N SER A 233 20.94 -23.07 27.06
CA SER A 233 21.89 -24.15 27.35
C SER A 233 23.33 -23.65 27.31
N ASN A 234 23.70 -22.87 26.29
CA ASN A 234 25.02 -22.24 26.16
C ASN A 234 25.31 -21.27 27.31
N PHE A 235 24.34 -20.44 27.68
CA PHE A 235 24.43 -19.53 28.83
C PHE A 235 24.63 -20.31 30.14
N SER A 236 23.81 -21.33 30.38
CA SER A 236 23.91 -22.17 31.59
C SER A 236 25.27 -22.86 31.68
N LYS A 237 25.75 -23.43 30.57
CA LYS A 237 27.08 -24.05 30.48
C LYS A 237 28.19 -23.04 30.78
N SER A 238 28.15 -21.86 30.17
CA SER A 238 29.17 -20.82 30.37
C SER A 238 29.16 -20.29 31.80
N ASN A 239 27.97 -20.08 32.38
CA ASN A 239 27.79 -19.67 33.77
C ASN A 239 28.36 -20.71 34.76
N LEU A 240 28.06 -22.00 34.54
CA LEU A 240 28.64 -23.08 35.34
C LEU A 240 30.16 -23.14 35.21
N ILE A 241 30.71 -22.97 34.01
CA ILE A 241 32.18 -22.93 33.79
C ILE A 241 32.82 -21.74 34.51
N THR A 242 32.21 -20.56 34.45
CA THR A 242 32.69 -19.37 35.18
C THR A 242 32.69 -19.60 36.70
N GLN A 243 31.62 -20.19 37.25
CA GLN A 243 31.55 -20.55 38.69
C GLN A 243 32.60 -21.61 39.07
N MET A 244 32.75 -22.66 38.26
CA MET A 244 33.78 -23.68 38.46
C MET A 244 35.19 -23.10 38.34
N GLY A 245 35.44 -22.19 37.40
CA GLY A 245 36.71 -21.48 37.23
C GLY A 245 37.05 -20.59 38.42
N LEU A 246 36.07 -19.91 39.01
CA LEU A 246 36.23 -19.15 40.26
C LEU A 246 36.58 -20.07 41.45
N LEU A 247 35.91 -21.22 41.56
CA LEU A 247 36.23 -22.21 42.59
C LEU A 247 37.62 -22.82 42.38
N ALA A 248 37.98 -23.15 41.14
CA ALA A 248 39.27 -23.72 40.78
C ALA A 248 40.42 -22.72 41.01
N THR A 249 40.24 -21.43 40.71
CA THR A 249 41.23 -20.38 41.03
C THR A 249 41.37 -20.20 42.54
N THR A 250 40.27 -20.19 43.28
CA THR A 250 40.28 -20.16 44.76
C THR A 250 41.03 -21.36 45.34
N GLN A 251 40.78 -22.56 44.82
CA GLN A 251 41.47 -23.79 45.23
C GLN A 251 42.95 -23.81 44.82
N ALA A 252 43.29 -23.36 43.61
CA ALA A 252 44.66 -23.28 43.12
C ALA A 252 45.49 -22.28 43.93
N ASN A 253 44.91 -21.12 44.29
CA ASN A 253 45.52 -20.14 45.18
C ASN A 253 45.76 -20.74 46.58
N ALA A 254 44.81 -21.49 47.12
CA ALA A 254 44.97 -22.18 48.40
C ALA A 254 46.08 -23.25 48.38
N VAL A 255 46.19 -24.03 47.31
CA VAL A 255 47.28 -25.01 47.12
C VAL A 255 48.64 -24.31 46.98
N GLN A 256 48.69 -23.18 46.27
CA GLN A 256 49.90 -22.41 46.11
C GLN A 256 50.37 -21.80 47.44
N GLN A 257 49.44 -21.28 48.26
CA GLN A 257 49.71 -20.83 49.62
C GLN A 257 50.19 -21.98 50.52
N ARG A 258 49.57 -23.16 50.41
CA ARG A 258 49.98 -24.36 51.14
C ARG A 258 51.41 -24.79 50.79
N ASN A 259 51.77 -24.76 49.51
CA ASN A 259 53.14 -25.08 49.09
C ASN A 259 54.15 -24.04 49.57
N THR A 260 53.80 -22.75 49.59
CA THR A 260 54.69 -21.74 50.19
C THR A 260 54.86 -21.90 51.69
N HIS A 261 53.81 -22.32 52.42
CA HIS A 261 53.90 -22.65 53.84
C HIS A 261 54.72 -23.92 54.14
N LEU A 262 54.88 -24.83 53.18
CA LEU A 262 55.67 -26.06 53.33
C LEU A 262 57.16 -25.87 53.00
N LEU A 263 57.54 -24.72 52.42
CA LEU A 263 58.90 -24.38 52.00
C LEU A 263 59.58 -23.35 52.93
N THR A 264 58.87 -22.88 53.95
CA THR A 264 59.34 -22.02 55.05
C THR A 264 59.27 -22.78 56.35
#